data_AF-A0A662LZJ8-F1
#
_entry.id   AF-A0A662LZJ8-F1
#
_cell.length_a   1.000
_cell.length_b   1.000
_cell.length_c   1.000
_cell.angle_alpha   90.00
_cell.angle_beta   90.00
_cell.angle_gamma   90.00
#
_symmetry.space_group_name_H-M   'P 1'
#
loop_
_entity.id
_entity.type
_entity.pdbx_description
1 polymer ?
#
loop_
_entity_poly.entity_id
_entity_poly.type
_entity_poly.pdbx_seq_one_letter_code
_entity_poly.pdbx_strand_id
1 'polypeptide(L)'
;MPLVVINAAVEGIVDEAVVKRMIDFVGGTPGRVFGKEGKPLLRKKIEGYNNAARRSPWVVLVDLDHDEECAPLLRNEWLPQPASKMCFRIAVREVEAWLLADRKGIASFLGVSQSAVPRD
;
A
#
# COMPACT_ATOMS: atom_id res chain seq x y z
N MET A 1 -19.44 -12.63 -10.38
CA MET A 1 -19.11 -12.45 -8.94
C MET A 1 -19.56 -11.06 -8.53
N PRO A 2 -20.07 -10.83 -7.32
CA PRO A 2 -20.42 -9.48 -6.89
C PRO A 2 -19.17 -8.60 -6.88
N LEU A 3 -19.31 -7.34 -7.31
CA LEU A 3 -18.23 -6.35 -7.24
C LEU A 3 -17.85 -6.11 -5.78
N VAL A 4 -16.63 -6.49 -5.40
CA VAL A 4 -16.11 -6.23 -4.05
C VAL A 4 -15.37 -4.90 -4.08
N VAL A 5 -16.01 -3.86 -3.52
CA VAL A 5 -15.37 -2.55 -3.35
C VAL A 5 -14.44 -2.59 -2.15
N ILE A 6 -13.18 -2.20 -2.34
CA ILE A 6 -12.14 -2.19 -1.31
C ILE A 6 -11.67 -0.74 -1.11
N ASN A 7 -11.90 -0.18 0.07
CA ASN A 7 -11.35 1.14 0.43
C ASN A 7 -9.88 1.00 0.81
N ALA A 8 -9.10 2.06 0.62
CA ALA A 8 -7.68 2.04 0.96
C ALA A 8 -7.25 3.24 1.82
N ALA A 9 -6.18 3.09 2.57
CA ALA A 9 -5.45 4.21 3.15
C ALA A 9 -3.94 4.01 2.95
N VAL A 10 -3.25 5.07 2.55
CA VAL A 10 -1.85 5.02 2.10
C VAL A 10 -1.05 6.26 2.52
N GLU A 11 0.27 6.18 2.43
CA GLU A 11 1.18 7.25 2.83
C GLU A 11 1.24 8.42 1.85
N GLY A 12 1.37 8.11 0.56
CA GLY A 12 1.55 9.05 -0.53
C GLY A 12 0.79 8.70 -1.81
N ILE A 13 1.03 9.51 -2.85
CA ILE A 13 0.33 9.40 -4.14
C ILE A 13 0.80 8.19 -4.96
N VAL A 14 2.05 7.77 -4.79
CA VAL A 14 2.63 6.60 -5.47
C VAL A 14 1.99 5.33 -4.91
N ASP A 15 1.88 5.24 -3.59
CA ASP A 15 1.15 4.16 -2.91
C ASP A 15 -0.31 4.08 -3.36
N GLU A 16 -0.98 5.22 -3.56
CA GLU A 16 -2.37 5.24 -4.06
C GLU A 16 -2.46 4.58 -5.43
N ALA A 17 -1.53 4.88 -6.34
CA ALA A 17 -1.51 4.27 -7.67
C ALA A 17 -1.28 2.74 -7.57
N VAL A 18 -0.34 2.32 -6.73
CA VAL A 18 0.00 0.90 -6.54
C VAL A 18 -1.14 0.14 -5.88
N VAL A 19 -1.73 0.65 -4.78
CA VAL A 19 -2.81 -0.04 -4.07
C VAL A 19 -4.05 -0.19 -4.95
N LYS A 20 -4.39 0.81 -5.79
CA LYS A 20 -5.47 0.69 -6.77
C LYS A 20 -5.19 -0.43 -7.76
N ARG A 21 -3.97 -0.48 -8.32
CA ARG A 21 -3.57 -1.53 -9.25
C ARG A 21 -3.62 -2.92 -8.61
N MET A 22 -3.22 -3.04 -7.34
CA MET A 22 -3.30 -4.29 -6.57
C MET A 22 -4.75 -4.74 -6.36
N ILE A 23 -5.64 -3.82 -5.98
CA ILE A 23 -7.07 -4.10 -5.81
C ILE A 23 -7.68 -4.59 -7.14
N ASP A 24 -7.41 -3.89 -8.24
CA ASP A 24 -7.88 -4.30 -9.57
C ASP A 24 -7.33 -5.67 -9.97
N PHE A 25 -6.05 -5.93 -9.71
CA PHE A 25 -5.37 -7.17 -10.07
C PHE A 25 -5.98 -8.40 -9.37
N VAL A 26 -6.45 -8.26 -8.13
CA VAL A 26 -7.11 -9.35 -7.39
C VAL A 26 -8.63 -9.43 -7.68
N GLY A 27 -9.13 -8.68 -8.66
CA GLY A 27 -10.53 -8.68 -9.07
C GLY A 27 -11.47 -7.85 -8.17
N GLY A 28 -10.90 -7.01 -7.29
CA GLY A 28 -11.66 -6.02 -6.53
C GLY A 28 -11.92 -4.76 -7.35
N THR A 29 -12.72 -3.85 -6.79
CA THR A 29 -12.92 -2.50 -7.32
C THR A 29 -12.37 -1.48 -6.33
N PRO A 30 -11.43 -0.61 -6.73
CA PRO A 30 -10.92 0.43 -5.85
C PRO A 30 -12.03 1.35 -5.39
N GLY A 31 -12.21 1.43 -4.08
CA GLY A 31 -13.09 2.38 -3.42
C GLY A 31 -12.39 3.71 -3.19
N ARG A 32 -12.77 4.39 -2.10
CA ARG A 32 -12.11 5.64 -1.71
C ARG A 32 -10.73 5.35 -1.12
N VAL A 33 -9.73 6.15 -1.54
CA VAL A 33 -8.37 6.11 -0.99
C VAL A 33 -8.15 7.33 -0.08
N PHE A 34 -7.78 7.06 1.17
CA PHE A 34 -7.50 8.02 2.22
C PHE A 34 -5.99 8.13 2.50
N GLY A 35 -5.59 9.09 3.34
CA GLY A 35 -4.19 9.35 3.66
C GLY A 35 -3.57 10.35 2.68
N LYS A 36 -2.33 10.10 2.24
CA LYS A 36 -1.52 10.99 1.36
C LYS A 36 -0.98 12.24 2.04
N GLU A 37 -0.95 12.20 3.37
CA GLU A 37 -0.44 13.26 4.23
C GLU A 37 0.77 12.74 5.05
N GLY A 38 1.40 11.66 4.57
CA GLY A 38 2.51 10.98 5.22
C GLY A 38 2.12 9.98 6.31
N LYS A 39 3.08 9.11 6.62
CA LYS A 39 3.00 8.03 7.63
C LYS A 39 2.49 8.46 9.00
N PRO A 40 2.91 9.59 9.60
CA PRO A 40 2.50 9.93 10.96
C PRO A 40 1.00 10.23 11.07
N LEU A 41 0.42 10.90 10.08
CA LEU A 41 -1.02 11.18 10.06
C LEU A 41 -1.83 9.91 9.75
N LEU A 42 -1.30 9.02 8.92
CA LEU A 42 -1.91 7.73 8.65
C LEU A 42 -1.95 6.86 9.92
N ARG A 43 -0.83 6.77 10.65
CA ARG A 43 -0.71 6.07 11.95
C ARG A 43 -1.76 6.55 12.95
N LYS A 44 -1.91 7.87 13.09
CA LYS A 44 -2.93 8.47 14.00
C LYS A 44 -4.37 8.07 13.65
N LYS A 45 -4.65 7.74 12.39
CA LYS A 45 -5.99 7.43 11.88
C LYS A 45 -6.25 5.92 11.75
N ILE A 46 -5.27 5.04 11.99
CA ILE A 46 -5.38 3.61 11.67
C ILE A 46 -6.53 2.90 12.39
N GLU A 47 -6.78 3.23 13.66
CA GLU A 47 -7.91 2.68 14.42
C GLU A 47 -9.27 3.05 13.81
N GLY A 48 -9.38 4.25 13.21
CA GLY A 48 -10.57 4.67 12.48
C GLY A 48 -10.83 3.80 11.25
N TYR A 49 -9.79 3.51 10.47
CA TYR A 49 -9.89 2.59 9.33
C TYR A 49 -10.20 1.16 9.78
N ASN A 50 -9.59 0.72 10.89
CA ASN A 50 -9.86 -0.60 11.47
C ASN A 50 -11.32 -0.76 11.92
N ASN A 51 -11.89 0.28 12.53
CA ASN A 51 -13.31 0.30 12.87
C ASN A 51 -14.20 0.27 11.63
N ALA A 52 -13.86 1.02 10.58
CA ALA A 52 -14.59 0.97 9.30
C ALA A 52 -14.51 -0.43 8.64
N ALA A 53 -13.38 -1.12 8.80
CA ALA A 53 -13.15 -2.48 8.34
C ALA A 53 -13.96 -3.55 9.06
N ARG A 54 -14.74 -3.20 10.09
CA ARG A 54 -15.78 -4.09 10.64
C ARG A 54 -16.98 -4.23 9.69
N ARG A 55 -17.19 -3.26 8.78
CA ARG A 55 -18.39 -3.18 7.93
C ARG A 55 -18.09 -3.45 6.45
N SER A 56 -17.00 -2.90 5.91
CA SER A 56 -16.59 -3.07 4.51
C SER A 56 -15.14 -3.58 4.41
N PRO A 57 -14.70 -4.11 3.25
CA PRO A 57 -13.29 -4.43 3.02
C PRO A 57 -12.41 -3.17 3.01
N TRP A 58 -11.23 -3.28 3.63
CA TRP A 58 -10.21 -2.23 3.65
C TRP A 58 -8.82 -2.81 3.43
N VAL A 59 -7.96 -2.02 2.78
CA VAL A 59 -6.51 -2.23 2.76
C VAL A 59 -5.81 -0.99 3.31
N VAL A 60 -4.83 -1.18 4.18
CA VAL A 60 -3.89 -0.13 4.57
C VAL A 60 -2.52 -0.59 4.10
N LEU A 61 -1.86 0.23 3.28
CA LEU A 61 -0.51 -0.03 2.78
C LEU A 61 0.42 1.05 3.29
N VAL A 62 1.51 0.63 3.92
CA VAL A 62 2.58 1.48 4.44
C VAL A 62 3.92 0.87 4.09
N ASP A 63 4.96 1.67 4.07
CA ASP A 63 6.34 1.20 3.97
C ASP A 63 6.88 0.84 5.36
N LEU A 64 7.92 0.00 5.42
CA LEU A 64 8.62 -0.29 6.67
C LEU A 64 9.55 0.86 7.07
N ASP A 65 10.18 1.50 6.08
CA ASP A 65 11.27 2.46 6.25
C ASP A 65 12.34 1.94 7.23
N HIS A 66 12.67 2.76 8.23
CA HIS A 66 13.53 2.42 9.35
C HIS A 66 12.76 2.45 10.68
N ASP A 67 11.42 2.35 10.64
CA ASP A 67 10.58 2.45 11.84
C ASP A 67 10.76 1.24 12.77
N GLU A 68 10.98 0.06 12.19
CA GLU A 68 11.13 -1.21 12.89
C GLU A 68 12.07 -2.14 12.13
N GLU A 69 12.61 -3.15 12.81
CA GLU A 69 13.52 -4.14 12.21
C GLU A 69 12.82 -5.03 11.17
N CYS A 70 11.50 -5.21 11.28
CA CYS A 70 10.73 -6.01 10.34
C CYS A 70 9.23 -5.69 10.34
N ALA A 71 8.55 -6.02 9.24
CA ALA A 71 7.12 -5.78 9.07
C ALA A 71 6.22 -6.36 10.18
N PRO A 72 6.44 -7.58 10.72
CA PRO A 72 5.61 -8.08 11.82
C PRO A 72 5.65 -7.22 13.08
N LEU A 73 6.80 -6.63 13.43
CA LEU A 73 6.92 -5.74 14.60
C LEU A 73 6.08 -4.48 14.39
N LEU A 74 6.26 -3.79 13.26
CA LEU A 74 5.48 -2.59 12.92
C LEU A 74 3.98 -2.88 12.85
N ARG A 75 3.58 -4.04 12.28
CA ARG A 75 2.18 -4.46 12.21
C ARG A 75 1.57 -4.63 13.60
N ASN A 76 2.31 -5.24 14.52
CA ASN A 76 1.86 -5.47 15.90
C ASN A 76 1.86 -4.19 16.73
N GLU A 77 2.79 -3.28 16.48
CA GLU A 77 2.87 -1.97 17.11
C GLU A 77 1.69 -1.07 16.69
N TRP A 78 1.39 -1.01 15.38
CA TRP A 78 0.36 -0.13 14.84
C TRP A 78 -1.06 -0.67 14.99
N LEU A 79 -1.25 -1.98 14.76
CA LEU A 79 -2.58 -2.57 14.70
C LEU A 79 -2.55 -4.05 15.12
N PRO A 80 -2.40 -4.35 16.41
CA PRO A 80 -2.28 -5.74 16.90
C PRO A 80 -3.56 -6.56 16.64
N GLN A 81 -4.72 -5.92 16.61
CA GLN A 81 -6.05 -6.53 16.47
C GLN A 81 -6.81 -5.98 15.25
N PRO A 82 -6.46 -6.39 14.03
CA PRO A 82 -7.19 -5.98 12.84
C PRO A 82 -8.60 -6.59 12.82
N ALA A 83 -9.57 -5.81 12.36
CA ALA A 83 -10.93 -6.27 12.11
C ALA A 83 -10.96 -7.32 10.99
N SER A 84 -12.03 -8.11 10.93
CA SER A 84 -12.15 -9.25 10.01
C SER A 84 -12.04 -8.90 8.52
N LYS A 85 -12.30 -7.66 8.13
CA LYS A 85 -12.16 -7.19 6.74
C LYS A 85 -11.02 -6.17 6.56
N MET A 86 -10.10 -6.08 7.53
CA MET A 86 -8.90 -5.26 7.44
C MET A 86 -7.75 -6.06 6.84
N CYS A 87 -7.18 -5.57 5.75
CA CYS A 87 -5.91 -6.04 5.18
C CYS A 87 -4.83 -4.99 5.44
N PHE A 88 -4.14 -5.06 6.58
CA PHE A 88 -3.00 -4.18 6.86
C PHE A 88 -1.72 -4.82 6.34
N ARG A 89 -1.03 -4.13 5.41
CA ARG A 89 0.17 -4.61 4.73
C ARG A 89 1.29 -3.58 4.83
N ILE A 90 2.50 -4.09 4.95
CA ILE A 90 3.73 -3.31 5.09
C ILE A 90 4.66 -3.76 3.97
N ALA A 91 5.10 -2.82 3.13
CA ALA A 91 6.11 -3.04 2.13
C ALA A 91 7.50 -2.98 2.80
N VAL A 92 8.23 -4.10 2.81
CA VAL A 92 9.54 -4.19 3.49
C VAL A 92 10.58 -3.31 2.81
N ARG A 93 10.60 -3.33 1.47
CA ARG A 93 11.19 -2.25 0.67
C ARG A 93 10.05 -1.36 0.25
N GLU A 94 10.29 -0.05 0.30
CA GLU A 94 9.34 0.99 -0.09
C GLU A 94 8.66 0.66 -1.43
N VAL A 95 7.40 1.06 -1.59
CA VAL A 95 6.62 0.79 -2.79
C VAL A 95 7.33 1.25 -4.07
N GLU A 96 8.09 2.34 -4.01
CA GLU A 96 8.94 2.86 -5.08
C GLU A 96 9.93 1.81 -5.58
N ALA A 97 10.48 0.98 -4.70
CA ALA A 97 11.39 -0.10 -5.08
C ALA A 97 10.70 -1.15 -5.96
N TRP A 98 9.38 -1.36 -5.80
CA TRP A 98 8.62 -2.28 -6.66
C TRP A 98 8.48 -1.70 -8.07
N LEU A 99 8.26 -0.38 -8.17
CA LEU A 99 8.18 0.32 -9.46
C LEU A 99 9.53 0.36 -10.17
N LEU A 100 10.61 0.61 -9.43
CA LEU A 100 11.97 0.59 -9.95
C LEU A 100 12.42 -0.81 -10.40
N ALA A 101 11.90 -1.87 -9.76
CA ALA A 101 12.14 -3.24 -10.17
C ALA A 101 11.50 -3.59 -11.53
N ASP A 102 10.46 -2.88 -11.97
CA ASP A 102 9.95 -2.97 -13.34
C ASP A 102 10.86 -2.18 -14.29
N ARG A 103 11.98 -2.81 -14.66
CA ARG A 103 12.97 -2.22 -15.56
C ARG A 103 12.38 -1.78 -16.90
N LYS A 104 11.38 -2.49 -17.41
CA LYS A 104 10.73 -2.14 -18.68
C LYS A 104 9.84 -0.92 -18.50
N GLY A 105 9.01 -0.93 -17.46
CA GLY A 105 8.12 0.18 -17.10
C GLY A 105 8.90 1.46 -16.83
N ILE A 106 9.94 1.41 -15.99
CA ILE A 106 10.71 2.60 -15.62
C ILE A 106 11.53 3.14 -16.81
N ALA A 107 12.09 2.28 -17.66
CA ALA A 107 12.78 2.71 -18.87
C ALA A 107 11.83 3.47 -19.81
N SER A 108 10.62 2.92 -20.01
CA SER A 108 9.58 3.55 -20.82
C SER A 108 9.12 4.89 -20.23
N PHE A 109 8.98 4.98 -18.91
CA PHE A 109 8.57 6.21 -18.22
C PHE A 109 9.62 7.32 -18.34
N LEU A 110 10.90 6.98 -18.17
CA LEU A 110 12.02 7.93 -18.23
C LEU A 110 12.46 8.27 -19.66
N GLY A 111 11.99 7.55 -20.68
CA GLY A 111 12.39 7.75 -22.07
C GLY A 111 13.82 7.28 -22.37
N VAL A 112 14.30 6.27 -21.65
CA VAL A 112 15.65 5.70 -21.80
C VAL A 112 15.60 4.26 -22.29
N SER A 113 16.73 3.74 -22.76
CA SER A 113 16.83 2.32 -23.09
C SER A 113 16.77 1.46 -21.83
N GLN A 114 16.14 0.28 -21.91
CA GLN A 114 16.09 -0.66 -20.78
C GLN A 114 17.50 -1.10 -20.31
N SER A 115 18.50 -1.03 -21.18
CA SER A 115 19.90 -1.30 -20.84
C SER A 115 20.53 -0.22 -19.96
N ALA A 116 19.99 1.00 -19.94
CA ALA A 116 20.44 2.07 -19.05
C ALA A 116 19.91 1.91 -17.61
N VAL A 117 18.88 1.08 -17.40
CA VAL A 117 18.36 0.77 -16.06
C VAL A 117 19.22 -0.33 -15.41
N PRO A 118 19.68 -0.14 -14.15
CA PRO A 118 20.53 -1.12 -13.46
C PRO A 118 19.99 -2.56 -13.43
N ARG A 119 20.96 -3.48 -13.38
CA ARG A 119 20.86 -4.94 -13.09
C ARG A 119 20.20 -5.23 -11.75
N ASP A 120 20.97 -4.82 -10.75
CA ASP A 120 20.95 -5.20 -9.35
C ASP A 120 21.72 -4.12 -8.57
#